data_AF-A0A926UQ72-F1
#
_entry.id   AF-A0A926UQ72-F1
#
_cell.length_a   1.000
_cell.length_b   1.000
_cell.length_c   1.000
_cell.angle_alpha   90.00
_cell.angle_beta   90.00
_cell.angle_gamma   90.00
#
_symmetry.space_group_name_H-M   'P 1'
#
loop_
_entity.id
_entity.type
_entity.pdbx_description
1 polymer ?
#
loop_
_entity_poly.entity_id
_entity_poly.type
_entity_poly.pdbx_seq_one_letter_code
_entity_poly.pdbx_strand_id
1 'polypeptide(L)'
;MTLTLDLPPNLESSLFQAANQQSLTVEEFVIQMLTSAFMQKERQKKAVSLLESWLSDADIEEQKTTGAYLIEALDQDRLSDRLLFPDEMKGKSW
;
A
#
# COMPACT_ATOMS: atom_id res chain seq x y z
N MET A 1 7.72 -22.24 -11.77
CA MET A 1 9.10 -22.21 -11.22
C MET A 1 8.97 -22.52 -9.73
N THR A 2 9.79 -23.39 -9.16
CA THR A 2 9.61 -23.89 -7.79
C THR A 2 10.66 -23.28 -6.87
N LEU A 3 10.25 -22.67 -5.76
CA LEU A 3 11.13 -22.07 -4.76
C LEU A 3 11.04 -22.88 -3.47
N THR A 4 12.18 -23.28 -2.90
CA THR A 4 12.25 -23.96 -1.60
C THR A 4 12.82 -22.99 -0.58
N LEU A 5 12.10 -22.78 0.53
CA LEU A 5 12.49 -21.90 1.62
C LEU A 5 12.68 -22.73 2.88
N ASP A 6 13.85 -22.60 3.51
CA ASP A 6 14.09 -23.16 4.83
C ASP A 6 13.67 -22.13 5.87
N LEU A 7 12.62 -22.44 6.64
CA LEU A 7 11.97 -21.51 7.55
C LEU A 7 12.22 -21.94 8.99
N PRO A 8 12.48 -21.00 9.92
CA PRO A 8 12.60 -21.36 11.32
C PRO A 8 11.24 -21.84 11.86
N PRO A 9 11.20 -22.77 12.83
CA PRO A 9 9.99 -23.49 13.22
C PRO A 9 8.83 -22.60 13.68
N ASN A 10 9.15 -21.47 14.29
CA ASN A 10 8.19 -20.47 14.74
C ASN A 10 7.47 -19.78 13.57
N LEU A 11 8.18 -19.54 12.46
CA LEU A 11 7.63 -18.91 11.27
C LEU A 11 6.76 -19.86 10.47
N GLU A 12 7.18 -21.13 10.36
CA GLU A 12 6.38 -22.19 9.74
C GLU A 12 5.03 -22.33 10.46
N SER A 13 5.04 -22.46 11.78
CA SER A 13 3.82 -22.57 12.60
C SER A 13 2.89 -21.35 12.42
N SER A 14 3.48 -20.16 12.36
CA SER A 14 2.73 -18.91 12.18
C SER A 14 2.09 -18.82 10.79
N LEU A 15 2.78 -19.30 9.74
CA LEU A 15 2.27 -19.37 8.37
C LEU A 15 1.06 -20.30 8.25
N PHE A 16 1.15 -21.50 8.81
CA PHE A 16 0.03 -22.44 8.85
C PHE A 16 -1.19 -21.85 9.57
N GLN A 17 -0.96 -21.18 10.70
CA GLN A 17 -2.04 -20.54 11.44
C GLN A 17 -2.69 -19.40 10.65
N ALA A 18 -1.90 -18.53 10.03
CA ALA A 18 -2.40 -17.40 9.25
C ALA A 18 -3.15 -17.84 7.98
N ALA A 19 -2.67 -18.88 7.29
CA ALA A 19 -3.34 -19.46 6.14
C ALA A 19 -4.70 -20.06 6.53
N ASN A 20 -4.75 -20.83 7.62
CA ASN A 20 -6.00 -21.40 8.15
C ASN A 20 -7.02 -20.33 8.55
N GLN A 21 -6.59 -19.21 9.13
CA GLN A 21 -7.48 -18.09 9.47
C GLN A 21 -8.17 -17.48 8.25
N GLN A 22 -7.53 -17.56 7.08
CA GLN A 22 -8.05 -17.02 5.83
C GLN A 22 -8.68 -18.11 4.94
N SER A 23 -8.78 -19.35 5.43
CA SER A 23 -9.23 -20.52 4.66
C SER A 23 -8.44 -20.75 3.37
N LEU A 24 -7.15 -20.40 3.38
CA LEU A 24 -6.22 -20.58 2.27
C LEU A 24 -5.25 -21.73 2.55
N THR A 25 -4.73 -22.33 1.49
CA THR A 25 -3.53 -23.17 1.63
C THR A 25 -2.31 -22.32 1.96
N VAL A 26 -1.28 -22.92 2.55
CA VAL A 26 -0.03 -22.22 2.85
C VAL A 26 0.62 -21.65 1.59
N GLU A 27 0.55 -22.39 0.47
CA GLU A 27 1.08 -21.93 -0.81
C GLU A 27 0.37 -20.67 -1.30
N GLU A 28 -0.98 -20.68 -1.33
CA GLU A 28 -1.77 -19.52 -1.75
C GLU A 28 -1.51 -18.30 -0.85
N PHE A 29 -1.44 -18.52 0.46
CA PHE A 29 -1.17 -17.46 1.41
C PHE A 29 0.24 -16.85 1.24
N VAL A 30 1.26 -17.68 1.04
CA VAL A 30 2.64 -17.23 0.78
C VAL A 30 2.72 -16.45 -0.53
N ILE A 31 2.06 -16.93 -1.60
CA ILE A 31 2.03 -16.22 -2.89
C ILE A 31 1.36 -14.85 -2.72
N GLN A 32 0.22 -14.78 -2.03
CA GLN A 32 -0.48 -13.52 -1.78
C GLN A 32 0.36 -12.55 -0.94
N MET A 33 1.04 -13.05 0.08
CA MET A 33 1.93 -12.26 0.95
C MET A 33 3.14 -11.72 0.17
N LEU A 34 3.80 -12.56 -0.62
CA LEU A 34 4.94 -12.13 -1.45
C LEU A 34 4.50 -11.10 -2.48
N THR A 35 3.38 -11.35 -3.17
CA THR A 35 2.82 -10.44 -4.17
C THR A 35 2.51 -9.08 -3.55
N SER A 36 1.82 -9.06 -2.40
CA SER A 36 1.51 -7.81 -1.71
C SER A 36 2.76 -7.07 -1.23
N ALA A 37 3.76 -7.77 -0.68
CA ALA A 37 5.02 -7.16 -0.25
C ALA A 37 5.83 -6.54 -1.41
N PHE A 38 5.90 -7.24 -2.57
CA PHE A 38 6.56 -6.70 -3.76
C PHE A 38 5.82 -5.50 -4.33
N MET A 39 4.49 -5.59 -4.46
CA MET A 39 3.66 -4.50 -4.97
C MET A 39 3.68 -3.29 -4.04
N GLN A 40 3.75 -3.50 -2.70
CA GLN A 40 3.84 -2.41 -1.74
C GLN A 40 5.14 -1.62 -1.88
N LYS A 41 6.29 -2.30 -2.04
CA LYS A 41 7.58 -1.62 -2.28
C LYS A 41 7.58 -0.83 -3.58
N GLU A 42 6.96 -1.36 -4.64
CA GLU A 42 6.84 -0.66 -5.91
C GLU A 42 5.94 0.58 -5.80
N ARG A 43 4.79 0.45 -5.11
CA ARG A 43 3.89 1.58 -4.81
C ARG A 43 4.61 2.66 -4.00
N GLN A 44 5.37 2.28 -2.97
CA GLN A 44 6.15 3.23 -2.16
C GLN A 44 7.19 3.97 -3.01
N LYS A 45 7.94 3.26 -3.88
CA LYS A 45 8.89 3.91 -4.78
C LYS A 45 8.23 4.86 -5.77
N LYS A 46 7.08 4.47 -6.34
CA LYS A 46 6.29 5.33 -7.23
C LYS A 46 5.78 6.57 -6.50
N ALA A 47 5.30 6.42 -5.27
CA ALA A 47 4.88 7.54 -4.44
C ALA A 47 6.03 8.50 -4.13
N VAL A 48 7.20 7.98 -3.75
CA VAL A 48 8.40 8.81 -3.50
C VAL A 48 8.83 9.55 -4.77
N SER A 49 8.93 8.85 -5.91
CA SER A 49 9.28 9.46 -7.20
C SER A 49 8.29 10.54 -7.62
N LEU A 50 6.99 10.32 -7.40
CA LEU A 50 5.95 11.31 -7.66
C LEU A 50 6.12 12.56 -6.78
N LEU A 51 6.33 12.37 -5.47
CA LEU A 51 6.56 13.47 -4.54
C LEU A 51 7.84 14.25 -4.88
N GLU A 52 8.91 13.56 -5.27
CA GLU A 52 10.15 14.19 -5.73
C GLU A 52 9.91 15.02 -7.00
N SER A 53 9.16 14.50 -7.97
CA SER A 53 8.83 15.23 -9.20
C SER A 53 8.03 16.51 -8.95
N TRP A 54 7.14 16.52 -7.94
CA TRP A 54 6.41 17.72 -7.53
C TRP A 54 7.30 18.77 -6.89
N LEU A 55 8.25 18.34 -6.07
CA LEU A 55 9.16 19.23 -5.37
C LEU A 55 10.18 19.89 -6.30
N SER A 56 10.56 19.22 -7.40
CA SER A 56 11.64 19.68 -8.27
C SER A 56 11.20 20.56 -9.44
N ASP A 57 10.02 20.35 -10.04
CA ASP A 57 9.73 20.92 -11.38
C ASP A 57 8.35 21.58 -11.57
N ALA A 58 7.44 21.61 -10.58
CA ALA A 58 6.07 22.07 -10.80
C ALA A 58 5.81 23.53 -10.38
N ASP A 59 5.09 24.28 -11.22
CA ASP A 59 4.50 25.58 -10.85
C ASP A 59 3.55 25.40 -9.65
N ILE A 60 3.43 26.42 -8.80
CA ILE A 60 2.62 26.38 -7.57
C ILE A 60 1.18 25.98 -7.86
N GLU A 61 0.62 26.38 -9.01
CA GLU A 61 -0.73 25.99 -9.39
C GLU A 61 -0.83 24.52 -9.85
N GLU A 62 0.17 24.02 -10.56
CA GLU A 62 0.24 22.60 -10.95
C GLU A 62 0.42 21.70 -9.72
N GLN A 63 1.21 22.12 -8.74
CA GLN A 63 1.34 21.44 -7.44
C GLN A 63 0.01 21.38 -6.69
N LYS A 64 -0.78 22.46 -6.68
CA LYS A 64 -2.11 22.47 -6.04
C LYS A 64 -3.09 21.53 -6.73
N THR A 65 -3.14 21.56 -8.07
CA THR A 65 -4.03 20.68 -8.84
C THR A 65 -3.67 19.22 -8.63
N THR A 66 -2.38 18.89 -8.69
CA THR A 66 -1.96 17.50 -8.54
C THR A 66 -2.09 17.04 -7.07
N GLY A 67 -1.88 17.94 -6.11
CA GLY A 67 -2.20 17.76 -4.69
C GLY A 67 -3.65 17.37 -4.45
N ALA A 68 -4.60 18.11 -5.04
CA ALA A 68 -6.01 17.81 -4.96
C ALA A 68 -6.35 16.45 -5.57
N TYR A 69 -5.77 16.13 -6.74
CA TYR A 69 -5.94 14.84 -7.39
C TYR A 69 -5.44 13.66 -6.53
N LEU A 70 -4.30 13.80 -5.84
CA LEU A 70 -3.80 12.73 -4.97
C LEU A 70 -4.70 12.49 -3.76
N ILE A 71 -5.21 13.55 -3.14
CA ILE A 71 -6.16 13.42 -2.02
C ILE A 71 -7.38 12.61 -2.46
N GLU A 72 -7.95 12.96 -3.62
CA GLU A 72 -9.10 12.26 -4.19
C GLU A 72 -8.76 10.81 -4.55
N ALA A 73 -7.64 10.55 -5.21
CA ALA A 73 -7.23 9.20 -5.60
C ALA A 73 -7.01 8.28 -4.38
N LEU A 74 -6.42 8.82 -3.30
CA LEU A 74 -6.21 8.07 -2.05
C LEU A 74 -7.52 7.79 -1.32
N ASP A 75 -8.50 8.69 -1.38
CA ASP A 75 -9.83 8.44 -0.86
C ASP A 75 -10.56 7.36 -1.67
N GLN A 76 -10.44 7.37 -3.00
CA GLN A 76 -11.10 6.41 -3.90
C GLN A 76 -10.47 4.99 -3.90
N ASP A 77 -9.19 4.84 -3.58
CA ASP A 77 -8.54 3.52 -3.44
C ASP A 77 -9.01 2.77 -2.17
N ARG A 78 -9.76 3.43 -1.29
CA ARG A 78 -10.30 2.80 -0.08
C ARG A 78 -11.52 1.96 -0.37
N LEU A 79 -11.58 0.81 0.31
CA LEU A 79 -12.77 -0.05 0.38
C LEU A 79 -13.85 0.47 1.37
N SER A 80 -13.68 1.68 1.92
CA SER A 80 -14.53 2.23 2.98
C SER A 80 -14.99 3.62 2.59
N ASP A 81 -16.29 3.89 2.80
CA ASP A 81 -16.92 5.18 2.53
C ASP A 81 -16.40 6.33 3.42
N ARG A 82 -15.58 6.01 4.43
CA ARG A 82 -14.93 7.02 5.27
C ARG A 82 -13.69 7.54 4.57
N LEU A 83 -13.74 8.81 4.17
CA LEU A 83 -12.61 9.57 3.62
C LEU A 83 -11.41 9.59 4.62
N LEU A 84 -10.20 9.44 4.09
CA LEU A 84 -8.93 9.73 4.77
C LEU A 84 -8.76 11.23 5.01
N PHE A 85 -9.20 12.04 4.05
CA PHE A 85 -8.99 13.48 4.04
C PHE A 85 -10.32 14.26 3.99
N PRO A 86 -11.17 14.14 5.03
CA PRO A 86 -12.43 14.86 5.07
C PRO A 86 -12.19 16.37 5.20
N ASP A 87 -12.97 17.17 4.47
CA ASP A 87 -12.82 18.63 4.38
C ASP A 87 -12.86 19.32 5.75
N GLU A 88 -13.62 18.78 6.72
CA GLU A 88 -13.74 19.39 8.05
C GLU A 88 -12.45 19.32 8.88
N MET A 89 -11.51 18.45 8.47
CA MET A 89 -10.22 18.22 9.11
C MET A 89 -9.06 19.00 8.47
N LYS A 90 -9.31 19.66 7.32
CA LYS A 90 -8.30 20.47 6.64
C LYS A 90 -7.83 21.63 7.52
N GLY A 91 -6.53 21.74 7.73
CA GLY A 91 -5.89 22.70 8.63
C GLY A 91 -5.96 22.33 10.12
N LYS A 92 -6.53 21.18 10.48
CA LYS A 92 -6.57 20.67 11.88
C LYS A 92 -5.68 19.46 12.05
N SER A 93 -5.82 18.47 11.18
CA SER A 93 -5.02 17.23 11.23
C SER A 93 -4.30 16.91 9.93
N TRP A 94 -4.68 17.54 8.82
CA TRP A 94 -4.02 17.45 7.52
C TRP A 94 -4.10 18.79 6.79
#